data_AF-F6FRP1-F1
#
_entry.id   AF-F6FRP1-F1
#
_cell.length_a   1.000
_cell.length_b   1.000
_cell.length_c   1.000
_cell.angle_alpha   90.00
_cell.angle_beta   90.00
_cell.angle_gamma   90.00
#
_symmetry.space_group_name_H-M   'P 1'
#
loop_
_entity.id
_entity.type
_entity.pdbx_description
1 polymer ?
#
loop_
_entity_poly.entity_id
_entity_poly.type
_entity_poly.pdbx_seq_one_letter_code
_entity_poly.pdbx_strand_id
1 'polypeptide(L)'
;MSMPPDDLPRSPSGRVPKWVIDEAAGRATTPTAWREWEQRPTAQLASGRHRGSNRGLRVTIAILSVLITVAVWGRAGWPGVPQEWVAAVEEATGQSDGSALAPDILALADAAYMTDEGRAIFYGTEPRIVDREQVAELCRRTGPDDRDLETGQYRIAGCYAGDGTGRGVIYLAKPDDPRLYEGLVTTAAHEMLHAAWETLGLREQADLAPILEAEVAALDPADPIHQSIAWSIGDAATFTASSELFASLGAAVWRDGGLDPRLEEIYSRFISDRAALVAVHSSWSVG
;
A
#
# COMPACT_ATOMS: atom_id res chain seq x y z
N MET A 1 50.29 32.97 8.05
CA MET A 1 49.43 32.34 9.08
C MET A 1 48.03 32.30 8.51
N SER A 2 47.61 31.16 7.97
CA SER A 2 46.30 30.98 7.35
C SER A 2 45.25 30.74 8.43
N MET A 3 44.16 31.51 8.43
CA MET A 3 43.02 31.25 9.30
C MET A 3 42.34 29.94 8.88
N PRO A 4 41.80 29.14 9.82
CA PRO A 4 40.99 27.98 9.47
C PRO A 4 39.70 28.43 8.77
N PRO A 5 39.16 27.63 7.82
CA PRO A 5 37.86 27.93 7.23
C PRO A 5 36.77 27.90 8.29
N ASP A 6 35.92 28.95 8.28
CA ASP A 6 34.79 29.12 9.21
C ASP A 6 33.61 28.26 8.75
N ASP A 7 33.72 26.94 9.01
CA ASP A 7 32.72 25.93 8.62
C ASP A 7 31.61 25.74 9.67
N LEU A 8 31.31 26.77 10.47
CA LEU A 8 30.24 26.66 11.46
C LEU A 8 28.86 26.85 10.79
N PRO A 9 27.89 25.94 11.04
CA PRO A 9 26.55 26.04 10.49
C PRO A 9 25.85 27.30 11.03
N ARG A 10 25.46 28.20 10.10
CA ARG A 10 24.75 29.45 10.41
C ARG A 10 23.26 29.26 10.12
N SER A 11 22.41 29.83 10.98
CA SER A 11 20.97 29.90 10.70
C SER A 11 20.69 30.85 9.51
N PRO A 12 19.51 30.78 8.87
CA PRO A 12 19.12 31.69 7.78
C PRO A 12 19.19 33.19 8.14
N SER A 13 19.22 33.53 9.43
CA SER A 13 19.37 34.90 9.94
C SER A 13 20.83 35.37 10.08
N GLY A 14 21.81 34.54 9.70
CA GLY A 14 23.24 34.84 9.83
C GLY A 14 23.81 34.72 11.25
N ARG A 15 22.95 34.48 12.26
CA ARG A 15 23.35 34.25 13.65
C ARG A 15 23.76 32.79 13.88
N VAL A 16 24.87 32.62 14.59
CA VAL A 16 25.33 31.33 15.12
C VAL A 16 24.34 30.89 16.21
N PRO A 17 23.75 29.68 16.08
CA PRO A 17 22.82 29.17 17.09
C PRO A 17 23.48 29.09 18.47
N LYS A 18 22.74 29.46 19.51
CA LYS A 18 23.24 29.51 20.90
C LYS A 18 23.85 28.18 21.35
N TRP A 19 23.31 27.05 20.89
CA TRP A 19 23.82 25.72 21.23
C TRP A 19 25.25 25.48 20.72
N VAL A 20 25.63 26.01 19.55
CA VAL A 20 26.99 25.89 18.99
C VAL A 20 28.00 26.63 19.87
N ILE A 21 27.59 27.81 20.39
CA ILE A 21 28.41 28.60 21.31
C ILE A 21 28.55 27.89 22.66
N ASP A 22 27.49 27.24 23.13
CA ASP A 22 27.49 26.52 24.40
C ASP A 22 28.33 25.23 24.32
N GLU A 23 28.33 24.53 23.19
CA GLU A 23 29.16 23.34 22.93
C GLU A 23 30.66 23.70 22.81
N ALA A 24 31.01 24.75 22.08
CA ALA A 24 32.39 25.25 22.00
C ALA A 24 32.93 25.74 23.37
N ALA A 25 32.04 26.17 24.27
CA ALA A 25 32.38 26.57 25.64
C ALA A 25 32.39 25.40 26.64
N GLY A 26 32.17 24.16 26.19
CA GLY A 26 32.12 22.97 27.04
C GLY A 26 30.95 22.94 28.02
N ARG A 27 29.89 23.72 27.76
CA ARG A 27 28.68 23.74 28.60
C ARG A 27 27.76 22.60 28.21
N ALA A 28 27.22 21.89 29.20
CA ALA A 28 26.24 20.84 28.96
C ALA A 28 24.96 21.43 28.35
N THR A 29 24.62 21.00 27.13
CA THR A 29 23.39 21.38 26.44
C THR A 29 22.38 20.24 26.53
N THR A 30 21.13 20.53 26.83
CA THR A 30 20.03 19.56 26.74
C THR A 30 19.82 19.18 25.26
N PRO A 31 19.80 17.89 24.90
CA PRO A 31 19.57 17.48 23.52
C PRO A 31 18.22 17.99 23.01
N THR A 32 18.18 18.44 21.76
CA THR A 32 16.91 18.68 21.07
C THR A 32 16.36 17.34 20.55
N ALA A 33 15.04 17.21 20.48
CA ALA A 33 14.31 15.95 20.26
C ALA A 33 14.77 15.11 19.04
N TRP A 34 15.38 15.73 18.04
CA TRP A 34 15.89 15.03 16.85
C TRP A 34 17.23 14.30 17.07
N ARG A 35 17.94 14.50 18.20
CA ARG A 35 19.19 13.80 18.57
C ARG A 35 19.01 12.68 19.60
N GLU A 36 17.78 12.40 20.05
CA GLU A 36 17.55 11.33 21.05
C GLU A 36 17.93 9.93 20.56
N TRP A 37 17.97 9.71 19.23
CA TRP A 37 18.32 8.41 18.66
C TRP A 37 19.83 8.11 18.65
N GLU A 38 20.69 9.12 18.76
CA GLU A 38 22.16 8.95 18.76
C GLU A 38 22.73 8.47 20.10
N GLN A 39 21.96 8.56 21.20
CA GLN A 39 22.40 8.14 22.53
C GLN A 39 21.60 6.97 23.09
N ARG A 40 21.75 5.79 22.48
CA ARG A 40 21.47 4.53 23.20
C ARG A 40 22.72 4.14 23.99
N PRO A 41 22.67 4.03 25.33
CA PRO A 41 23.77 3.47 26.09
C PRO A 41 23.93 2.00 25.71
N THR A 42 25.11 1.59 25.24
CA THR A 42 25.51 0.19 25.19
C THR A 42 25.61 -0.33 26.62
N ALA A 43 24.50 -0.86 27.13
CA ALA A 43 24.49 -1.55 28.42
C ALA A 43 25.38 -2.79 28.31
N GLN A 44 26.45 -2.78 29.10
CA GLN A 44 27.39 -3.87 29.28
C GLN A 44 26.64 -5.16 29.64
N LEU A 45 26.81 -6.20 28.83
CA LEU A 45 26.32 -7.54 29.12
C LEU A 45 27.14 -8.12 30.29
N ALA A 46 26.61 -7.98 31.50
CA ALA A 46 27.09 -8.71 32.67
C ALA A 46 26.72 -10.20 32.53
N SER A 47 27.74 -11.06 32.52
CA SER A 47 27.62 -12.51 32.50
C SER A 47 27.04 -13.05 33.81
N GLY A 48 25.71 -13.24 33.84
CA GLY A 48 25.00 -13.93 34.91
C GLY A 48 24.92 -15.43 34.65
N ARG A 49 25.73 -16.22 35.36
CA ARG A 49 25.80 -17.68 35.27
C ARG A 49 24.59 -18.31 35.99
N HIS A 50 23.45 -18.46 35.30
CA HIS A 50 22.31 -19.22 35.84
C HIS A 50 22.44 -20.72 35.56
N ARG A 51 22.77 -21.47 36.62
CA ARG A 51 22.70 -22.92 36.68
C ARG A 51 21.27 -23.28 37.09
N GLY A 52 20.42 -23.77 36.17
CA GLY A 52 19.02 -24.08 36.48
C GLY A 52 18.30 -24.89 35.40
N SER A 53 18.30 -26.22 35.58
CA SER A 53 17.34 -27.23 35.07
C SER A 53 16.91 -27.22 33.59
N ASN A 54 17.68 -27.91 32.74
CA ASN A 54 17.36 -28.22 31.33
C ASN A 54 16.22 -29.25 31.13
N ARG A 55 15.34 -29.46 32.12
CA ARG A 55 14.22 -30.42 31.99
C ARG A 55 12.99 -29.81 31.32
N GLY A 56 12.72 -28.51 31.51
CA GLY A 56 11.58 -27.84 30.87
C GLY A 56 11.76 -27.63 29.37
N LEU A 57 12.94 -27.17 28.94
CA LEU A 57 13.23 -26.84 27.54
C LEU A 57 13.26 -28.07 26.61
N ARG A 58 13.62 -29.25 27.14
CA ARG A 58 13.63 -30.50 26.37
C ARG A 58 12.22 -31.05 26.11
N VAL A 59 11.26 -30.76 27.00
CA VAL A 59 9.86 -31.19 26.84
C VAL A 59 9.13 -30.28 25.83
N THR A 60 9.37 -28.97 25.84
CA THR A 60 8.78 -28.05 24.86
C THR A 60 9.30 -28.26 23.44
N ILE A 61 10.59 -28.53 23.25
CA ILE A 61 11.15 -28.84 21.93
C ILE A 61 10.57 -30.16 21.39
N ALA A 62 10.39 -31.18 22.23
CA ALA A 62 9.79 -32.45 21.81
C ALA A 62 8.33 -32.30 21.37
N ILE A 63 7.52 -31.50 22.08
CA ILE A 63 6.12 -31.24 21.73
C ILE A 63 6.00 -30.46 20.41
N LEU A 64 6.82 -29.41 20.23
CA LEU A 64 6.87 -28.66 18.97
C LEU A 64 7.32 -29.52 17.78
N SER A 65 8.28 -30.42 18.00
CA SER A 65 8.74 -31.35 16.98
C SER A 65 7.62 -32.31 16.55
N VAL A 66 6.87 -32.87 17.51
CA VAL A 66 5.73 -33.75 17.21
C VAL A 66 4.62 -33.00 16.47
N LEU A 67 4.30 -31.77 16.86
CA LEU A 67 3.28 -30.95 16.18
C LEU A 67 3.69 -30.57 14.75
N ILE A 68 4.96 -30.20 14.52
CA ILE A 68 5.49 -29.93 13.18
C ILE A 68 5.48 -31.21 12.34
N THR A 69 5.78 -32.37 12.93
CA THR A 69 5.78 -33.64 12.21
C THR A 69 4.36 -34.07 11.85
N VAL A 70 3.38 -33.90 12.74
CA VAL A 70 1.96 -34.15 12.43
C VAL A 70 1.42 -33.20 11.34
N ALA A 71 1.80 -31.91 11.39
CA ALA A 71 1.39 -30.93 10.38
C ALA A 71 2.03 -31.14 9.00
N VAL A 72 3.30 -31.58 8.96
CA VAL A 72 4.00 -31.87 7.70
C VAL A 72 3.53 -33.19 7.09
N TRP A 73 3.24 -34.21 7.90
CA TRP A 73 2.81 -35.52 7.40
C TRP A 73 1.30 -35.61 7.14
N GLY A 74 0.47 -34.74 7.73
CA GLY A 74 -0.95 -34.61 7.39
C GLY A 74 -1.20 -34.17 5.94
N ARG A 75 -0.29 -33.36 5.37
CA ARG A 75 -0.36 -32.90 3.97
C ARG A 75 -0.02 -33.97 2.92
N ALA A 76 0.62 -35.07 3.32
CA ALA A 76 1.11 -36.10 2.39
C ALA A 76 0.11 -37.25 2.14
N GLY A 77 -1.06 -37.24 2.78
CA GLY A 77 -2.13 -38.23 2.56
C GLY A 77 -1.78 -39.63 3.09
N TRP A 78 -2.13 -39.92 4.34
CA TRP A 78 -2.02 -41.28 4.89
C TRP A 78 -3.23 -42.12 4.47
N PRO A 79 -3.05 -43.35 3.97
CA PRO A 79 -4.18 -44.25 3.74
C PRO A 79 -4.75 -44.70 5.09
N GLY A 80 -5.91 -44.17 5.48
CA GLY A 80 -6.64 -44.60 6.67
C GLY A 80 -7.24 -43.52 7.57
N VAL A 81 -7.09 -42.23 7.24
CA VAL A 81 -7.85 -41.16 7.92
C VAL A 81 -9.17 -40.96 7.16
N PRO A 82 -10.33 -41.18 7.80
CA PRO A 82 -11.63 -40.88 7.18
C PRO A 82 -11.74 -39.39 6.86
N GLN A 83 -12.21 -39.04 5.65
CA GLN A 83 -12.27 -37.65 5.20
C GLN A 83 -13.13 -36.77 6.13
N GLU A 84 -14.13 -37.34 6.80
CA GLU A 84 -14.96 -36.63 7.77
C GLU A 84 -14.17 -36.07 8.97
N TRP A 85 -13.04 -36.68 9.35
CA TRP A 85 -12.21 -36.21 10.46
C TRP A 85 -11.26 -35.10 10.03
N VAL A 86 -10.85 -35.10 8.76
CA VAL A 86 -10.06 -34.01 8.17
C VAL A 86 -10.90 -32.74 8.13
N ALA A 87 -12.14 -32.85 7.61
CA ALA A 87 -13.09 -31.73 7.55
C ALA A 87 -13.41 -31.15 8.95
N ALA A 88 -13.59 -32.02 9.96
CA ALA A 88 -13.85 -31.57 11.32
C ALA A 88 -12.66 -30.84 11.96
N VAL A 89 -11.42 -31.22 11.62
CA VAL A 89 -10.21 -30.52 12.08
C VAL A 89 -10.03 -29.20 11.35
N GLU A 90 -10.31 -29.13 10.06
CA GLU A 90 -10.26 -27.89 9.26
C GLU A 90 -11.28 -26.85 9.77
N GLU A 91 -12.51 -27.28 10.06
CA GLU A 91 -13.55 -26.43 10.65
C GLU A 91 -13.19 -25.99 12.08
N ALA A 92 -12.63 -26.88 12.90
CA ALA A 92 -12.24 -26.57 14.28
C ALA A 92 -10.97 -25.69 14.39
N THR A 93 -10.08 -25.73 13.40
CA THR A 93 -8.85 -24.93 13.37
C THR A 93 -9.00 -23.61 12.60
N GLY A 94 -10.16 -23.36 11.98
CA GLY A 94 -10.38 -22.20 11.12
C GLY A 94 -9.43 -22.18 9.92
N GLN A 95 -8.85 -23.32 9.58
CA GLN A 95 -7.90 -23.46 8.50
C GLN A 95 -8.70 -23.76 7.25
N SER A 96 -9.40 -22.73 6.76
CA SER A 96 -9.84 -22.70 5.37
C SER A 96 -8.60 -22.93 4.51
N ASP A 97 -8.73 -23.78 3.49
CA ASP A 97 -7.70 -23.93 2.47
C ASP A 97 -7.34 -22.54 1.93
N GLY A 98 -6.24 -21.96 2.42
CA GLY A 98 -5.68 -20.70 1.97
C GLY A 98 -5.17 -20.74 0.52
N SER A 99 -5.59 -21.75 -0.25
CA SER A 99 -5.36 -21.94 -1.67
C SER A 99 -6.54 -21.49 -2.53
N ALA A 100 -7.61 -20.94 -1.95
CA ALA A 100 -8.50 -20.01 -2.66
C ALA A 100 -7.79 -18.65 -2.73
N LEU A 101 -6.75 -18.60 -3.56
CA LEU A 101 -5.96 -17.46 -4.04
C LEU A 101 -6.09 -16.18 -3.21
N ALA A 102 -5.28 -16.05 -2.15
CA ALA A 102 -4.72 -14.74 -1.89
C ALA A 102 -3.96 -14.34 -3.17
N PRO A 103 -4.29 -13.21 -3.82
CA PRO A 103 -3.59 -12.77 -5.01
C PRO A 103 -2.09 -12.74 -4.77
N ASP A 104 -1.33 -13.31 -5.69
CA ASP A 104 0.07 -12.95 -5.79
C ASP A 104 0.12 -11.50 -6.29
N ILE A 105 0.86 -10.64 -5.59
CA ILE A 105 1.14 -9.25 -6.02
C ILE A 105 1.66 -9.22 -7.47
N LEU A 106 2.42 -10.25 -7.88
CA LEU A 106 2.89 -10.39 -9.26
C LEU A 106 1.72 -10.62 -10.23
N ALA A 107 0.78 -11.49 -9.87
CA ALA A 107 -0.39 -11.80 -10.68
C ALA A 107 -1.35 -10.60 -10.80
N LEU A 108 -1.43 -9.73 -9.78
CA LEU A 108 -2.19 -8.48 -9.87
C LEU A 108 -1.62 -7.55 -10.94
N ALA A 109 -0.29 -7.39 -11.00
CA ALA A 109 0.34 -6.55 -12.01
C ALA A 109 0.14 -7.09 -13.44
N ASP A 110 0.19 -8.42 -13.61
CA ASP A 110 -0.12 -9.09 -14.87
C ASP A 110 -1.59 -8.85 -15.28
N ALA A 111 -2.53 -9.12 -14.37
CA ALA A 111 -3.96 -8.97 -14.62
C ALA A 111 -4.37 -7.51 -14.82
N ALA A 112 -3.64 -6.57 -14.24
CA ALA A 112 -3.84 -5.13 -14.41
C ALA A 112 -3.17 -4.58 -15.69
N TYR A 113 -2.56 -5.44 -16.51
CA TYR A 113 -1.86 -5.06 -17.75
C TYR A 113 -0.76 -4.00 -17.49
N MET A 114 -0.07 -4.08 -16.36
CA MET A 114 1.00 -3.13 -16.05
C MET A 114 2.21 -3.34 -16.97
N THR A 115 2.73 -2.26 -17.52
CA THR A 115 4.02 -2.24 -18.24
C THR A 115 5.19 -2.46 -17.28
N ASP A 116 6.41 -2.55 -17.80
CA ASP A 116 7.62 -2.59 -16.97
C ASP A 116 7.75 -1.35 -16.06
N GLU A 117 7.40 -0.14 -16.55
CA GLU A 117 7.41 1.09 -15.74
C GLU A 117 6.30 1.06 -14.68
N GLY A 118 5.08 0.65 -15.04
CA GLY A 118 3.97 0.48 -14.09
C GLY A 118 4.30 -0.54 -12.99
N ARG A 119 4.94 -1.65 -13.34
CA ARG A 119 5.43 -2.67 -12.39
C ARG A 119 6.50 -2.13 -11.46
N ALA A 120 7.46 -1.38 -12.00
CA ALA A 120 8.52 -0.78 -11.19
C ALA A 120 7.94 0.16 -10.12
N ILE A 121 6.94 0.96 -10.48
CA ILE A 121 6.20 1.81 -9.54
C ILE A 121 5.43 0.94 -8.54
N PHE A 122 4.59 0.02 -9.04
CA PHE A 122 3.75 -0.82 -8.19
C PHE A 122 4.58 -1.59 -7.15
N TYR A 123 5.64 -2.29 -7.55
CA TYR A 123 6.48 -3.02 -6.61
C TYR A 123 7.32 -2.09 -5.72
N GLY A 124 7.71 -0.92 -6.22
CA GLY A 124 8.41 0.11 -5.45
C GLY A 124 7.58 0.68 -4.29
N THR A 125 6.25 0.58 -4.37
CA THR A 125 5.33 0.93 -3.29
C THR A 125 5.07 -0.19 -2.28
N GLU A 126 5.89 -1.26 -2.26
CA GLU A 126 5.75 -2.37 -1.30
C GLU A 126 4.30 -2.85 -1.06
N PRO A 127 3.55 -3.22 -2.11
CA PRO A 127 2.11 -3.38 -2.03
C PRO A 127 1.73 -4.53 -1.10
N ARG A 128 0.69 -4.33 -0.29
CA ARG A 128 0.25 -5.27 0.74
C ARG A 128 -1.22 -5.58 0.60
N ILE A 129 -1.54 -6.87 0.56
CA ILE A 129 -2.91 -7.34 0.70
C ILE A 129 -3.17 -7.51 2.19
N VAL A 130 -4.11 -6.75 2.72
CA VAL A 130 -4.43 -6.68 4.15
C VAL A 130 -5.90 -6.96 4.36
N ASP A 131 -6.29 -7.27 5.59
CA ASP A 131 -7.72 -7.42 5.91
C ASP A 131 -8.42 -6.07 5.74
N ARG A 132 -9.69 -6.09 5.33
CA ARG A 132 -10.46 -4.88 4.99
C ARG A 132 -10.47 -3.86 6.13
N GLU A 133 -10.62 -4.33 7.37
CA GLU A 133 -10.66 -3.50 8.57
C GLU A 133 -9.33 -2.79 8.82
N GLN A 134 -8.21 -3.36 8.35
CA GLN A 134 -6.88 -2.78 8.50
C GLN A 134 -6.63 -1.64 7.51
N VAL A 135 -7.32 -1.62 6.36
CA VAL A 135 -7.16 -0.56 5.35
C VAL A 135 -7.48 0.81 5.96
N ALA A 136 -8.60 0.97 6.66
CA ALA A 136 -8.99 2.26 7.25
C ALA A 136 -7.91 2.83 8.21
N GLU A 137 -7.34 1.95 9.06
CA GLU A 137 -6.27 2.31 10.00
C GLU A 137 -4.95 2.63 9.28
N LEU A 138 -4.52 1.76 8.36
CA LEU A 138 -3.24 1.86 7.68
C LEU A 138 -3.19 3.04 6.70
N CYS A 139 -4.33 3.35 6.08
CA CYS A 139 -4.48 4.46 5.15
C CYS A 139 -4.60 5.82 5.84
N ARG A 140 -4.68 5.87 7.19
CA ARG A 140 -4.84 7.09 8.01
C ARG A 140 -5.72 8.15 7.32
N ARG A 141 -6.93 7.77 6.91
CA ARG A 141 -7.98 8.75 6.60
C ARG A 141 -8.37 9.44 7.90
N THR A 142 -7.66 10.51 8.29
CA THR A 142 -8.12 11.43 9.33
C THR A 142 -9.22 12.30 8.75
N GLY A 143 -10.44 11.77 8.72
CA GLY A 143 -11.66 12.46 8.32
C GLY A 143 -12.88 11.60 8.67
N PRO A 144 -14.03 12.17 9.04
CA PRO A 144 -15.19 11.41 9.47
C PRO A 144 -15.86 10.79 8.25
N ASP A 145 -15.52 9.55 7.91
CA ASP A 145 -16.27 8.80 6.91
C ASP A 145 -16.37 7.31 7.27
N ASP A 146 -17.11 7.07 8.36
CA ASP A 146 -17.88 5.83 8.60
C ASP A 146 -19.07 5.69 7.64
N ARG A 147 -19.05 6.36 6.47
CA ARG A 147 -20.18 6.32 5.56
C ARG A 147 -20.03 5.10 4.64
N ASP A 148 -21.01 4.23 4.80
CA ASP A 148 -21.47 3.20 3.88
C ASP A 148 -20.51 2.07 3.46
N LEU A 149 -20.09 1.31 4.48
CA LEU A 149 -19.94 -0.15 4.34
C LEU A 149 -21.30 -0.87 4.15
N GLU A 150 -22.44 -0.21 4.35
CA GLU A 150 -23.79 -0.81 4.29
C GLU A 150 -24.36 -0.98 2.86
N THR A 151 -23.98 -0.16 1.88
CA THR A 151 -24.61 -0.20 0.53
C THR A 151 -23.95 -1.17 -0.45
N GLY A 152 -22.82 -1.78 -0.08
CA GLY A 152 -22.25 -2.92 -0.79
C GLY A 152 -21.80 -2.66 -2.24
N GLN A 153 -21.75 -1.42 -2.72
CA GLN A 153 -21.37 -1.09 -4.10
C GLN A 153 -19.86 -0.83 -4.29
N TYR A 154 -19.11 -0.54 -3.22
CA TYR A 154 -17.65 -0.34 -3.27
C TYR A 154 -16.92 -1.38 -2.40
N ARG A 155 -17.20 -2.66 -2.70
CA ARG A 155 -16.76 -3.80 -1.88
C ARG A 155 -15.24 -4.06 -1.88
N ILE A 156 -14.43 -3.34 -2.65
CA ILE A 156 -12.98 -3.55 -2.71
C ILE A 156 -12.28 -2.22 -2.50
N ALA A 157 -11.73 -2.06 -1.30
CA ALA A 157 -11.06 -0.83 -0.88
C ALA A 157 -9.55 -0.95 -1.11
N GLY A 158 -8.92 0.16 -1.46
CA GLY A 158 -7.47 0.30 -1.50
C GLY A 158 -7.07 1.70 -1.05
N CYS A 159 -5.78 1.88 -0.80
CA CYS A 159 -5.19 3.21 -0.78
C CYS A 159 -3.71 3.15 -1.12
N TYR A 160 -3.24 4.23 -1.73
CA TYR A 160 -1.85 4.57 -1.83
C TYR A 160 -1.47 5.59 -0.74
N ALA A 161 -0.66 5.16 0.23
CA ALA A 161 -0.09 6.01 1.27
C ALA A 161 1.27 6.56 0.79
N GLY A 162 1.22 7.56 -0.09
CA GLY A 162 2.38 8.20 -0.72
C GLY A 162 3.06 9.29 0.11
N ASP A 163 4.29 9.63 -0.29
CA ASP A 163 5.06 10.76 0.24
C ASP A 163 5.10 11.99 -0.71
N GLY A 164 4.37 11.94 -1.84
CA GLY A 164 4.39 12.98 -2.87
C GLY A 164 5.46 12.78 -3.95
N THR A 165 6.20 11.66 -3.93
CA THR A 165 7.29 11.37 -4.88
C THR A 165 7.08 10.08 -5.68
N GLY A 166 5.91 9.46 -5.59
CA GLY A 166 5.62 8.15 -6.19
C GLY A 166 6.18 6.99 -5.37
N ARG A 167 6.58 7.25 -4.12
CA ARG A 167 7.01 6.26 -3.14
C ARG A 167 6.03 6.23 -1.98
N GLY A 168 5.83 5.05 -1.42
CA GLY A 168 4.87 4.89 -0.33
C GLY A 168 4.52 3.44 -0.12
N VAL A 169 3.34 3.21 0.44
CA VAL A 169 2.78 1.86 0.57
C VAL A 169 1.42 1.80 -0.09
N ILE A 170 1.22 0.85 -1.01
CA ILE A 170 -0.12 0.49 -1.49
C ILE A 170 -0.71 -0.56 -0.56
N TYR A 171 -1.89 -0.30 -0.01
CA TYR A 171 -2.69 -1.25 0.75
C TYR A 171 -3.91 -1.65 -0.06
N LEU A 172 -4.13 -2.95 -0.22
CA LEU A 172 -5.25 -3.51 -0.96
C LEU A 172 -6.08 -4.38 -0.01
N ALA A 173 -7.38 -4.14 0.07
CA ALA A 173 -8.27 -4.98 0.86
C ALA A 173 -8.36 -6.38 0.23
N LYS A 174 -8.07 -7.40 1.03
CA LYS A 174 -8.30 -8.79 0.64
C LYS A 174 -9.81 -8.99 0.38
N PRO A 175 -10.21 -9.51 -0.78
CA PRO A 175 -11.60 -9.83 -1.03
C PRO A 175 -12.02 -11.04 -0.20
N ASP A 176 -13.18 -10.95 0.46
CA ASP A 176 -13.80 -12.05 1.20
C ASP A 176 -14.40 -13.12 0.27
N ASP A 177 -14.71 -12.71 -0.97
CA ASP A 177 -15.29 -13.54 -2.01
C ASP A 177 -14.36 -13.56 -3.24
N PRO A 178 -13.89 -14.72 -3.72
CA PRO A 178 -13.04 -14.83 -4.89
C PRO A 178 -13.63 -14.20 -6.17
N ARG A 179 -14.96 -14.06 -6.26
CA ARG A 179 -15.62 -13.38 -7.38
C ARG A 179 -15.27 -11.89 -7.49
N LEU A 180 -14.72 -11.32 -6.42
CA LEU A 180 -14.28 -9.93 -6.34
C LEU A 180 -12.80 -9.74 -6.74
N TYR A 181 -12.13 -10.78 -7.23
CA TYR A 181 -10.74 -10.69 -7.66
C TYR A 181 -10.52 -9.63 -8.76
N GLU A 182 -11.42 -9.55 -9.74
CA GLU A 182 -11.32 -8.57 -10.83
C GLU A 182 -11.38 -7.13 -10.32
N GLY A 183 -12.17 -6.87 -9.29
CA GLY A 183 -12.17 -5.55 -8.70
C GLY A 183 -10.89 -5.24 -7.92
N LEU A 184 -10.25 -6.24 -7.31
CA LEU A 184 -8.93 -6.07 -6.70
C LEU A 184 -7.86 -5.73 -7.73
N VAL A 185 -7.93 -6.33 -8.92
CA VAL A 185 -7.06 -5.99 -10.05
C VAL A 185 -7.23 -4.52 -10.42
N THR A 186 -8.48 -4.04 -10.54
CA THR A 186 -8.73 -2.64 -10.89
C THR A 186 -8.35 -1.67 -9.78
N THR A 187 -8.53 -2.04 -8.51
CA THR A 187 -8.02 -1.28 -7.37
C THR A 187 -6.50 -1.22 -7.39
N ALA A 188 -5.80 -2.33 -7.65
CA ALA A 188 -4.34 -2.32 -7.75
C ALA A 188 -3.83 -1.38 -8.86
N ALA A 189 -4.52 -1.35 -10.01
CA ALA A 189 -4.22 -0.41 -11.09
C ALA A 189 -4.49 1.04 -10.67
N HIS A 190 -5.64 1.33 -10.03
CA HIS A 190 -6.00 2.65 -9.50
C HIS A 190 -4.95 3.17 -8.53
N GLU A 191 -4.59 2.37 -7.52
CA GLU A 191 -3.58 2.78 -6.52
C GLU A 191 -2.18 2.95 -7.13
N MET A 192 -1.82 2.13 -8.11
CA MET A 192 -0.56 2.31 -8.86
C MET A 192 -0.58 3.63 -9.64
N LEU A 193 -1.72 4.00 -10.25
CA LEU A 193 -1.84 5.24 -11.01
C LEU A 193 -1.74 6.49 -10.13
N HIS A 194 -2.12 6.43 -8.84
CA HIS A 194 -1.80 7.49 -7.89
C HIS A 194 -0.29 7.65 -7.68
N ALA A 195 0.42 6.55 -7.48
CA ALA A 195 1.88 6.59 -7.37
C ALA A 195 2.52 7.10 -8.68
N ALA A 196 2.01 6.66 -9.83
CA ALA A 196 2.45 7.13 -11.14
C ALA A 196 2.24 8.64 -11.33
N TRP A 197 1.09 9.17 -10.91
CA TRP A 197 0.80 10.61 -10.94
C TRP A 197 1.86 11.42 -10.21
N GLU A 198 2.30 10.98 -9.03
CA GLU A 198 3.35 11.66 -8.26
C GLU A 198 4.74 11.61 -8.93
N THR A 199 4.99 10.65 -9.84
CA THR A 199 6.23 10.63 -10.64
C THR A 199 6.21 11.66 -11.78
N LEU A 200 5.03 12.13 -12.20
CA LEU A 200 4.89 13.15 -13.22
C LEU A 200 5.41 14.50 -12.69
N GLY A 201 6.05 15.27 -13.56
CA GLY A 201 6.51 16.61 -13.19
C GLY A 201 5.33 17.55 -12.96
N LEU A 202 5.47 18.53 -12.06
CA LEU A 202 4.40 19.51 -11.74
C LEU A 202 3.82 20.20 -12.97
N ARG A 203 4.63 20.44 -14.02
CA ARG A 203 4.16 21.02 -15.27
C ARG A 203 3.29 20.06 -16.07
N GLU A 204 3.68 18.80 -16.13
CA GLU A 204 2.92 17.75 -16.80
C GLU A 204 1.58 17.54 -16.11
N GLN A 205 1.57 17.45 -14.78
CA GLN A 205 0.34 17.40 -13.98
C GLN A 205 -0.58 18.60 -14.23
N ALA A 206 -0.02 19.82 -14.21
CA ALA A 206 -0.79 21.04 -14.46
C ALA A 206 -1.38 21.10 -15.88
N ASP A 207 -0.68 20.55 -16.87
CA ASP A 207 -1.17 20.47 -18.24
C ASP A 207 -2.27 19.40 -18.41
N LEU A 208 -2.20 18.30 -17.65
CA LEU A 208 -3.16 17.20 -17.71
C LEU A 208 -4.46 17.48 -16.94
N ALA A 209 -4.39 18.22 -15.83
CA ALA A 209 -5.54 18.53 -14.97
C ALA A 209 -6.79 19.02 -15.76
N PRO A 210 -6.71 20.04 -16.63
CA PRO A 210 -7.90 20.48 -17.38
C PRO A 210 -8.41 19.44 -18.39
N ILE A 211 -7.54 18.55 -18.89
CA ILE A 211 -7.94 17.45 -19.78
C ILE A 211 -8.72 16.41 -18.98
N LEU A 212 -8.23 16.03 -17.80
CA LEU A 212 -8.91 15.10 -16.88
C LEU A 212 -10.30 15.62 -16.48
N GLU A 213 -10.41 16.90 -16.13
CA GLU A 213 -11.68 17.55 -15.81
C GLU A 213 -12.66 17.51 -16.99
N ALA A 214 -12.18 17.80 -18.21
CA ALA A 214 -12.99 17.77 -19.41
C ALA A 214 -13.47 16.35 -19.77
N GLU A 215 -12.61 15.34 -19.59
CA GLU A 215 -12.94 13.93 -19.80
C GLU A 215 -14.06 13.48 -18.86
N VAL A 216 -13.96 13.79 -17.56
CA VAL A 216 -15.02 13.48 -16.58
C VAL A 216 -16.30 14.23 -16.91
N ALA A 217 -16.22 15.53 -17.25
CA ALA A 217 -17.40 16.33 -17.59
C ALA A 217 -18.13 15.85 -18.86
N ALA A 218 -17.45 15.11 -19.72
CA ALA A 218 -18.01 14.56 -20.95
C ALA A 218 -18.67 13.19 -20.78
N LEU A 219 -18.59 12.57 -19.59
CA LEU A 219 -19.26 11.30 -19.30
C LEU A 219 -20.77 11.50 -19.15
N ASP A 220 -21.51 10.39 -19.25
CA ASP A 220 -22.94 10.43 -18.94
C ASP A 220 -23.11 10.88 -17.48
N PRO A 221 -23.95 11.88 -17.18
CA PRO A 221 -24.19 12.31 -15.80
C PRO A 221 -24.67 11.21 -14.86
N ALA A 222 -25.21 10.10 -15.39
CA ALA A 222 -25.62 8.91 -14.64
C ALA A 222 -24.50 7.85 -14.49
N ASP A 223 -23.31 8.08 -15.05
CA ASP A 223 -22.17 7.18 -14.93
C ASP A 223 -21.75 7.05 -13.46
N PRO A 224 -21.63 5.82 -12.90
CA PRO A 224 -21.28 5.59 -11.50
C PRO A 224 -19.90 6.16 -11.12
N ILE A 225 -19.01 6.43 -12.09
CA ILE A 225 -17.70 7.01 -11.81
C ILE A 225 -17.81 8.40 -11.18
N HIS A 226 -18.86 9.17 -11.48
CA HIS A 226 -19.09 10.47 -10.84
C HIS A 226 -19.25 10.34 -9.33
N GLN A 227 -19.98 9.31 -8.88
CA GLN A 227 -20.15 9.05 -7.45
C GLN A 227 -18.85 8.55 -6.82
N SER A 228 -18.12 7.66 -7.51
CA SER A 228 -16.82 7.14 -7.04
C SER A 228 -15.81 8.26 -6.82
N ILE A 229 -15.67 9.17 -7.80
CA ILE A 229 -14.78 10.32 -7.74
C ILE A 229 -15.20 11.28 -6.62
N ALA A 230 -16.49 11.62 -6.53
CA ALA A 230 -16.99 12.54 -5.51
C ALA A 230 -16.72 12.04 -4.08
N TRP A 231 -16.87 10.73 -3.86
CA TRP A 231 -16.57 10.10 -2.57
C TRP A 231 -15.07 10.12 -2.26
N SER A 232 -14.24 9.82 -3.26
CA SER A 232 -12.80 9.72 -3.08
C SER A 232 -12.18 11.08 -2.74
N ILE A 233 -12.62 12.14 -3.43
CA ILE A 233 -12.12 13.51 -3.25
C ILE A 233 -12.67 14.16 -1.97
N GLY A 234 -13.98 14.06 -1.70
CA GLY A 234 -14.61 14.81 -0.60
C GLY A 234 -14.30 16.31 -0.64
N ASP A 235 -13.84 16.88 0.48
CA ASP A 235 -13.43 18.29 0.60
C ASP A 235 -11.93 18.54 0.28
N ALA A 236 -11.26 17.61 -0.41
CA ALA A 236 -9.82 17.67 -0.61
C ALA A 236 -9.32 18.80 -1.54
N ALA A 237 -8.03 19.11 -1.44
CA ALA A 237 -7.37 20.10 -2.28
C ALA A 237 -7.30 19.66 -3.76
N THR A 238 -7.16 20.64 -4.67
CA THR A 238 -7.13 20.43 -6.13
C THR A 238 -6.09 19.40 -6.60
N PHE A 239 -4.93 19.32 -5.94
CA PHE A 239 -3.92 18.31 -6.26
C PHE A 239 -4.42 16.89 -6.03
N THR A 240 -5.03 16.64 -4.86
CA THR A 240 -5.67 15.36 -4.54
C THR A 240 -6.77 15.06 -5.55
N ALA A 241 -7.60 16.06 -5.88
CA ALA A 241 -8.63 15.90 -6.90
C ALA A 241 -8.06 15.43 -8.25
N SER A 242 -6.99 16.04 -8.75
CA SER A 242 -6.39 15.66 -10.04
C SER A 242 -5.83 14.24 -10.04
N SER A 243 -5.21 13.83 -8.92
CA SER A 243 -4.71 12.46 -8.74
C SER A 243 -5.84 11.43 -8.77
N GLU A 244 -6.97 11.72 -8.11
CA GLU A 244 -8.18 10.87 -8.17
C GLU A 244 -8.74 10.79 -9.59
N LEU A 245 -8.87 11.92 -10.30
CA LEU A 245 -9.36 11.89 -11.68
C LEU A 245 -8.46 11.03 -12.59
N PHE A 246 -7.14 11.16 -12.43
CA PHE A 246 -6.16 10.38 -13.20
C PHE A 246 -6.28 8.89 -12.91
N ALA A 247 -6.33 8.48 -11.64
CA ALA A 247 -6.46 7.08 -11.28
C ALA A 247 -7.80 6.48 -11.72
N SER A 248 -8.92 7.18 -11.48
CA SER A 248 -10.26 6.73 -11.85
C SER A 248 -10.43 6.60 -13.37
N LEU A 249 -10.05 7.62 -14.14
CA LEU A 249 -10.16 7.56 -15.60
C LEU A 249 -9.26 6.46 -16.18
N GLY A 250 -8.03 6.34 -15.69
CA GLY A 250 -7.06 5.38 -16.18
C GLY A 250 -7.49 3.93 -15.97
N ALA A 251 -8.06 3.61 -14.80
CA ALA A 251 -8.40 2.24 -14.42
C ALA A 251 -9.83 1.80 -14.79
N ALA A 252 -10.78 2.73 -14.92
CA ALA A 252 -12.21 2.38 -14.98
C ALA A 252 -12.98 2.92 -16.20
N VAL A 253 -12.45 3.88 -16.95
CA VAL A 253 -13.23 4.56 -18.02
C VAL A 253 -12.66 4.27 -19.40
N TRP A 254 -13.47 3.67 -20.26
CA TRP A 254 -13.16 3.42 -21.67
C TRP A 254 -14.27 3.97 -22.57
N ARG A 255 -13.87 4.58 -23.67
CA ARG A 255 -14.76 5.05 -24.74
C ARG A 255 -14.20 4.56 -26.07
N ASP A 256 -15.05 4.46 -27.09
CA ASP A 256 -14.61 4.04 -28.43
C ASP A 256 -13.48 4.97 -28.93
N GLY A 257 -12.27 4.41 -29.08
CA GLY A 257 -11.08 5.16 -29.49
C GLY A 257 -10.21 5.70 -28.33
N GLY A 258 -10.60 5.48 -27.08
CA GLY A 258 -9.89 5.95 -25.89
C GLY A 258 -10.39 7.30 -25.36
N LEU A 259 -9.64 7.86 -24.42
CA LEU A 259 -9.79 9.24 -23.91
C LEU A 259 -9.03 10.21 -24.83
N ASP A 260 -8.81 11.45 -24.37
CA ASP A 260 -7.89 12.38 -25.02
C ASP A 260 -6.53 11.71 -25.37
N PRO A 261 -6.00 11.88 -26.60
CA PRO A 261 -4.77 11.22 -27.03
C PRO A 261 -3.56 11.49 -26.13
N ARG A 262 -3.49 12.67 -25.49
CA ARG A 262 -2.40 12.98 -24.55
C ARG A 262 -2.51 12.15 -23.28
N LEU A 263 -3.74 11.87 -22.82
CA LEU A 263 -3.94 10.97 -21.67
C LEU A 263 -3.59 9.53 -22.04
N GLU A 264 -4.01 9.05 -23.22
CA GLU A 264 -3.66 7.70 -23.67
C GLU A 264 -2.15 7.52 -23.84
N GLU A 265 -1.44 8.55 -24.34
CA GLU A 265 0.03 8.56 -24.39
C GLU A 265 0.64 8.38 -22.98
N ILE A 266 0.15 9.13 -22.00
CA ILE A 266 0.64 9.04 -20.62
C ILE A 266 0.29 7.68 -19.99
N TYR A 267 -0.95 7.21 -20.11
CA TYR A 267 -1.35 5.91 -19.56
C TYR A 267 -0.57 4.75 -20.18
N SER A 268 -0.23 4.83 -21.47
CA SER A 268 0.53 3.78 -22.17
C SER A 268 1.94 3.55 -21.58
N ARG A 269 2.46 4.50 -20.81
CA ARG A 269 3.70 4.32 -20.05
C ARG A 269 3.53 3.30 -18.94
N PHE A 270 2.36 3.22 -18.32
CA PHE A 270 2.12 2.43 -17.10
C PHE A 270 1.24 1.20 -17.34
N ILE A 271 0.34 1.25 -18.32
CA ILE A 271 -0.61 0.20 -18.67
C ILE A 271 -0.46 -0.16 -20.15
N SER A 272 -0.15 -1.42 -20.46
CA SER A 272 0.11 -1.87 -21.83
C SER A 272 -1.15 -2.04 -22.67
N ASP A 273 -2.28 -2.34 -22.04
CA ASP A 273 -3.59 -2.49 -22.69
C ASP A 273 -4.69 -1.94 -21.78
N ARG A 274 -4.96 -0.64 -21.92
CA ARG A 274 -5.93 0.06 -21.08
C ARG A 274 -7.36 -0.34 -21.38
N ALA A 275 -7.67 -0.71 -22.63
CA ALA A 275 -8.97 -1.22 -23.02
C ALA A 275 -9.27 -2.54 -22.29
N ALA A 276 -8.29 -3.45 -22.26
CA ALA A 276 -8.42 -4.72 -21.55
C ALA A 276 -8.50 -4.52 -20.03
N LEU A 277 -7.72 -3.60 -19.45
CA LEU A 277 -7.84 -3.25 -18.03
C LEU A 277 -9.25 -2.74 -17.69
N VAL A 278 -9.80 -1.80 -18.46
CA VAL A 278 -11.15 -1.27 -18.18
C VAL A 278 -12.22 -2.35 -18.39
N ALA A 279 -12.03 -3.27 -19.33
CA ALA A 279 -12.95 -4.41 -19.49
C ALA A 279 -13.00 -5.29 -18.22
N VAL A 280 -11.88 -5.43 -17.49
CA VAL A 280 -11.87 -6.07 -16.15
C VAL A 280 -12.71 -5.26 -15.16
N HIS A 281 -12.70 -3.93 -15.21
CA HIS A 281 -13.57 -3.10 -14.35
C HIS A 281 -15.05 -3.27 -14.67
N SER A 282 -15.41 -3.29 -15.95
CA SER A 282 -16.80 -3.43 -16.37
C SER A 282 -17.41 -4.79 -16.02
N SER A 283 -16.63 -5.86 -15.97
CA SER A 283 -17.16 -7.21 -15.70
C SER A 283 -17.62 -7.43 -14.26
N TRP A 284 -17.03 -6.73 -13.28
CA TRP A 284 -17.41 -6.88 -11.87
C TRP A 284 -18.32 -5.76 -11.34
N SER A 285 -18.31 -4.58 -11.96
CA SER A 285 -19.13 -3.42 -11.53
C SER A 285 -20.60 -3.53 -11.93
N VAL A 286 -20.94 -4.38 -12.90
CA VAL A 286 -22.32 -4.68 -13.33
C VAL A 286 -22.96 -5.88 -12.60
N GLY A 287 -22.29 -6.42 -11.57
CA GLY A 287 -22.67 -7.66 -10.85
C GLY A 287 -23.28 -7.47 -9.47
#